data_AF-A0A0E4HB39-F1
#
_entry.id   AF-A0A0E4HB39-F1
#
_cell.length_a   1.000
_cell.length_b   1.000
_cell.length_c   1.000
_cell.angle_alpha   90.00
_cell.angle_beta   90.00
_cell.angle_gamma   90.00
#
_symmetry.space_group_name_H-M   'P 1'
#
loop_
_entity.id
_entity.type
_entity.pdbx_description
1 polymer ?
#
loop_
_entity_poly.entity_id
_entity_poly.type
_entity_poly.pdbx_seq_one_letter_code
_entity_poly.pdbx_strand_id
1 'polypeptide(L)'
;MVLLQPPLKEKVDSLFKNCADKYKNNEFAEAISILESGWDLLPYPKVTYDESYTIVEYIIQFCLLAEDFVQAKRWSDIIFICDLERIDSGKREFLAGRVAFESADPTFI
;
A
#
# COMPACT_ATOMS: atom_id res chain seq x y z
N MET A 1 7.58 10.84 12.15
CA MET A 1 7.66 9.53 11.49
C MET A 1 8.54 8.62 12.33
N VAL A 2 8.09 7.40 12.63
CA VAL A 2 8.90 6.42 13.38
C VAL A 2 9.75 5.61 12.40
N LEU A 3 11.03 5.42 12.71
CA LEU A 3 11.95 4.62 11.89
C LEU A 3 11.93 3.16 12.34
N LEU A 4 11.88 2.24 11.38
CA LEU A 4 12.12 0.82 11.64
C LEU A 4 13.57 0.57 12.07
N GLN A 5 13.76 -0.43 12.92
CA GLN A 5 15.10 -0.91 13.25
C GLN A 5 15.75 -1.57 12.01
N PRO A 6 17.09 -1.49 11.86
CA PRO A 6 17.77 -1.88 10.62
C PRO A 6 17.44 -3.30 10.11
N PRO A 7 17.43 -4.36 10.93
CA PRO A 7 17.13 -5.71 10.43
C PRO A 7 15.72 -5.84 9.84
N LEU A 8 14.76 -5.11 10.42
CA LEU A 8 13.38 -5.12 9.96
C LEU A 8 13.21 -4.23 8.73
N LYS A 9 13.90 -3.09 8.69
CA LYS A 9 13.95 -2.19 7.54
C LYS A 9 14.50 -2.89 6.29
N GLU A 10 15.64 -3.56 6.41
CA GLU A 10 16.24 -4.34 5.32
C GLU A 10 15.29 -5.43 4.78
N LYS A 11 14.56 -6.08 5.69
CA LYS A 11 13.57 -7.09 5.31
C LYS A 11 12.43 -6.47 4.51
N VAL A 12 11.87 -5.35 4.95
CA VAL A 12 10.81 -4.61 4.24
C VAL A 12 11.31 -4.09 2.88
N ASP A 13 12.51 -3.53 2.84
CA ASP A 13 13.15 -3.06 1.59
C ASP A 13 13.37 -4.19 0.58
N SER A 14 13.68 -5.40 1.06
CA SER A 14 13.80 -6.58 0.19
C SER A 14 12.46 -7.03 -0.40
N LEU A 15 11.35 -6.83 0.31
CA LEU A 15 10.01 -7.14 -0.20
C LEU A 15 9.67 -6.21 -1.38
N PHE A 16 9.98 -4.92 -1.28
CA PHE A 16 9.76 -3.97 -2.39
C PHE A 16 10.56 -4.33 -3.64
N LYS A 17 11.80 -4.82 -3.48
CA LYS A 17 12.59 -5.32 -4.62
C LYS A 17 11.91 -6.53 -5.28
N ASN A 18 11.39 -7.47 -4.48
CA ASN A 18 10.69 -8.65 -5.00
C ASN A 18 9.39 -8.27 -5.73
N CYS A 19 8.66 -7.27 -5.25
CA CYS A 19 7.46 -6.76 -5.93
C CYS A 19 7.76 -6.19 -7.31
N ALA A 20 8.92 -5.56 -7.51
CA ALA A 20 9.30 -5.02 -8.82
C ALA A 20 9.47 -6.13 -9.88
N ASP A 21 9.94 -7.32 -9.48
CA ASP A 21 10.05 -8.46 -10.39
C ASP A 21 8.69 -9.10 -10.66
N LYS A 22 7.80 -9.18 -9.66
CA LYS A 22 6.42 -9.64 -9.85
C LYS A 22 5.63 -8.73 -10.78
N TYR A 23 5.82 -7.41 -10.68
CA TYR A 23 5.23 -6.44 -11.59
C TYR A 23 5.61 -6.71 -13.06
N LYS A 24 6.89 -6.97 -13.34
CA LYS A 24 7.37 -7.24 -14.72
C LYS A 24 6.71 -8.48 -15.34
N ASN A 25 6.31 -9.44 -14.51
CA ASN A 25 5.68 -10.68 -14.95
C ASN A 25 4.15 -10.62 -14.96
N ASN A 26 3.53 -9.48 -14.60
CA ASN A 26 2.08 -9.34 -14.38
C ASN A 26 1.52 -10.27 -13.27
N GLU A 27 2.35 -10.62 -12.30
CA GLU A 27 2.01 -11.47 -11.15
C GLU A 27 1.49 -10.57 -10.00
N PHE A 28 0.37 -9.88 -10.24
CA PHE A 28 -0.13 -8.84 -9.33
C PHE A 28 -0.67 -9.41 -8.00
N ALA A 29 -1.33 -10.57 -8.03
CA ALA A 29 -1.82 -11.23 -6.82
C ALA A 29 -0.67 -11.63 -5.88
N GLU A 30 0.43 -12.16 -6.45
CA GLU A 30 1.64 -12.46 -5.69
C GLU A 30 2.30 -11.18 -5.14
N ALA A 31 2.34 -10.11 -5.94
CA ALA A 31 2.87 -8.82 -5.48
C ALA A 31 2.08 -8.27 -4.28
N ILE A 32 0.75 -8.36 -4.31
CA ILE A 32 -0.14 -7.97 -3.19
C ILE A 32 0.18 -8.81 -1.96
N SER A 33 0.24 -10.14 -2.08
CA SER A 33 0.51 -11.04 -0.95
C SER A 33 1.87 -10.78 -0.28
N ILE A 34 2.90 -10.45 -1.06
CA ILE A 34 4.22 -10.07 -0.55
C ILE A 34 4.14 -8.78 0.28
N LEU A 35 3.38 -7.78 -0.19
CA LEU A 35 3.21 -6.51 0.51
C LEU A 35 2.35 -6.65 1.78
N GLU A 36 1.29 -7.46 1.75
CA GLU A 36 0.50 -7.79 2.94
C GLU A 36 1.37 -8.47 4.01
N SER A 37 2.26 -9.38 3.60
CA SER A 37 3.25 -9.96 4.50
C SER A 37 4.21 -8.91 5.07
N GLY A 38 4.58 -7.90 4.28
CA GLY A 38 5.34 -6.74 4.74
C GLY A 38 4.60 -5.89 5.76
N TRP A 39 3.31 -5.64 5.53
CA TRP A 39 2.43 -4.95 6.47
C TRP A 39 2.36 -5.68 7.81
N ASP A 40 2.22 -7.01 7.78
CA ASP A 40 2.13 -7.83 8.97
C ASP A 40 3.41 -7.82 9.82
N LEU A 41 4.57 -7.61 9.19
CA LEU A 41 5.85 -7.46 9.89
C LEU A 41 6.01 -6.13 10.62
N LEU A 42 5.24 -5.09 10.30
CA LEU A 42 5.34 -3.80 10.97
C LEU A 42 4.91 -3.92 12.45
N PRO A 43 5.66 -3.32 13.40
CA PRO A 43 5.26 -3.31 14.80
C PRO A 43 4.00 -2.46 15.02
N TYR A 44 3.29 -2.68 16.14
CA TYR A 44 2.16 -1.84 16.51
C TYR A 44 2.62 -0.55 17.21
N PRO A 45 2.01 0.61 16.91
CA PRO A 45 0.98 0.82 15.88
C PRO A 45 1.55 0.90 14.45
N LYS A 46 1.08 0.02 13.54
CA LYS A 46 1.64 -0.14 12.19
C LYS A 46 1.63 1.15 11.36
N VAL A 47 0.60 1.96 11.58
CA VAL A 47 0.34 3.17 10.78
C VAL A 47 1.30 4.34 11.07
N THR A 48 2.20 4.24 12.06
CA THR A 48 3.12 5.34 12.40
C THR A 48 4.47 5.32 11.67
N TYR A 49 4.69 4.28 10.85
CA TYR A 49 5.93 4.06 10.11
C TYR A 49 5.81 4.57 8.67
N ASP A 50 6.88 5.12 8.09
CA ASP A 50 6.93 5.54 6.68
C ASP A 50 6.63 4.40 5.72
N GLU A 51 7.19 3.22 6.06
CA GLU A 51 6.98 2.00 5.31
C GLU A 51 5.49 1.62 5.28
N SER A 52 4.69 2.01 6.27
CA SER A 52 3.24 1.76 6.27
C SER A 52 2.54 2.47 5.11
N TYR A 53 2.86 3.74 4.87
CA TYR A 53 2.32 4.51 3.74
C TYR A 53 2.75 3.88 2.41
N THR A 54 4.04 3.58 2.30
CA THR A 54 4.63 3.04 1.06
C THR A 54 4.04 1.67 0.72
N ILE A 55 3.93 0.76 1.70
CA ILE A 55 3.31 -0.56 1.52
C ILE A 55 1.87 -0.41 1.01
N VAL A 56 1.06 0.41 1.70
CA VAL A 56 -0.36 0.59 1.35
C VAL A 56 -0.52 1.22 -0.04
N GLU A 57 0.29 2.22 -0.39
CA GLU A 57 0.30 2.85 -1.71
C GLU A 57 0.55 1.81 -2.82
N TYR A 58 1.52 0.90 -2.64
CA TYR A 58 1.80 -0.14 -3.63
C TYR A 58 0.70 -1.19 -3.68
N ILE A 59 0.13 -1.59 -2.54
CA ILE A 59 -1.00 -2.55 -2.52
C ILE A 59 -2.16 -1.98 -3.34
N ILE A 60 -2.56 -0.72 -3.12
CA ILE A 60 -3.65 -0.09 -3.88
C ILE A 60 -3.35 -0.13 -5.39
N GLN A 61 -2.13 0.23 -5.79
CA GLN A 61 -1.74 0.22 -7.21
C GLN A 61 -1.82 -1.18 -7.82
N PHE A 62 -1.35 -2.22 -7.11
CA PHE A 62 -1.43 -3.59 -7.60
C PHE A 62 -2.87 -4.12 -7.61
N CYS A 63 -3.70 -3.76 -6.63
CA CYS A 63 -5.12 -4.11 -6.63
C CYS A 63 -5.85 -3.49 -7.84
N LEU A 64 -5.56 -2.23 -8.18
CA LEU A 64 -6.12 -1.59 -9.38
C LEU A 64 -5.67 -2.32 -10.66
N LEU A 65 -4.39 -2.68 -10.77
CA LEU A 65 -3.87 -3.45 -11.92
C LEU A 65 -4.47 -4.86 -12.03
N ALA A 66 -4.77 -5.48 -10.90
CA ALA A 66 -5.41 -6.79 -10.82
C ALA A 66 -6.94 -6.73 -10.93
N GLU A 67 -7.52 -5.53 -11.05
CA GLU A 67 -8.96 -5.27 -10.98
C GLU A 67 -9.62 -5.82 -9.69
N ASP A 68 -8.85 -5.95 -8.59
CA ASP A 68 -9.34 -6.32 -7.27
C ASP A 68 -9.82 -5.06 -6.52
N PHE A 69 -10.97 -4.54 -6.93
CA PHE A 69 -11.53 -3.31 -6.38
C PHE A 69 -11.97 -3.44 -4.92
N VAL A 70 -12.27 -4.66 -4.46
CA VAL A 70 -12.65 -4.92 -3.05
C VAL A 70 -11.46 -4.64 -2.15
N GLN A 71 -10.29 -5.18 -2.47
CA GLN A 71 -9.07 -4.91 -1.72
C GLN A 71 -8.59 -3.47 -1.93
N ALA A 72 -8.67 -2.95 -3.16
CA ALA A 72 -8.28 -1.56 -3.45
C ALA A 72 -9.02 -0.57 -2.52
N LYS A 73 -10.34 -0.75 -2.35
CA LYS A 73 -11.16 0.06 -1.44
C LYS A 73 -10.74 -0.06 0.02
N ARG A 74 -10.55 -1.29 0.49
CA ARG A 74 -10.11 -1.54 1.87
C ARG A 74 -8.80 -0.84 2.18
N TRP A 75 -7.82 -0.93 1.27
CA TRP A 75 -6.51 -0.32 1.46
C TRP A 75 -6.53 1.19 1.25
N SER A 76 -7.40 1.72 0.39
CA SER A 76 -7.59 3.17 0.25
C SER A 76 -8.14 3.83 1.51
N ASP A 77 -8.93 3.13 2.31
CA ASP A 77 -9.39 3.66 3.60
C ASP A 77 -8.23 3.73 4.61
N ILE A 78 -7.32 2.75 4.57
CA ILE A 78 -6.18 2.64 5.49
C ILE A 78 -5.12 3.73 5.21
N ILE A 79 -4.92 4.14 3.95
CA ILE A 79 -3.84 5.08 3.60
C ILE A 79 -4.01 6.46 4.27
N PHE A 80 -5.25 6.84 4.60
CA PHE A 80 -5.57 8.10 5.29
C PHE A 80 -5.02 8.18 6.71
N ILE A 81 -4.71 7.05 7.33
CA ILE A 81 -4.16 7.00 8.69
C ILE A 81 -2.68 6.60 8.73
N CYS A 82 -2.10 6.20 7.60
CA CYS A 82 -0.68 5.83 7.48
C CYS A 82 0.22 7.06 7.45
N ASP A 83 1.27 7.06 8.26
CA ASP A 83 2.31 8.09 8.40
C ASP A 83 1.78 9.52 8.27
N LEU A 84 0.98 9.95 9.25
CA LEU A 84 0.34 11.27 9.25
C LEU A 84 1.33 12.44 9.27
N GLU A 85 2.59 12.19 9.64
CA GLU A 85 3.65 13.21 9.64
C GLU A 85 4.34 13.34 8.28
N ARG A 86 4.02 12.45 7.32
CA ARG A 86 4.52 12.52 5.94
C ARG A 86 3.98 13.76 5.24
N ILE A 87 4.86 14.51 4.60
CA ILE A 87 4.45 15.55 3.66
C ILE A 87 3.72 14.89 2.50
N ASP A 88 2.45 15.21 2.36
CA ASP A 88 1.58 14.70 1.32
C ASP A 88 0.76 15.84 0.71
N SER A 89 0.86 15.95 -0.61
CA SER A 89 0.24 17.03 -1.39
C SER A 89 -0.97 16.51 -2.17
N GLY A 90 -1.82 15.72 -1.51
CA GLY A 90 -3.06 15.18 -2.07
C GLY A 90 -2.95 13.77 -2.66
N LYS A 91 -1.88 13.02 -2.38
CA LYS A 91 -1.68 11.69 -2.98
C LYS A 91 -2.67 10.67 -2.42
N ARG A 92 -3.03 10.77 -1.14
CA ARG A 92 -4.05 9.92 -0.51
C ARG A 92 -5.41 10.07 -1.19
N GLU A 93 -5.84 11.32 -1.35
CA GLU A 93 -7.09 11.68 -2.02
C GLU A 93 -7.06 11.25 -3.49
N PHE A 94 -5.92 11.43 -4.17
CA PHE A 94 -5.76 10.95 -5.54
C PHE A 94 -5.91 9.44 -5.66
N LEU A 95 -5.29 8.65 -4.76
CA LEU A 95 -5.42 7.20 -4.76
C LEU A 95 -6.86 6.76 -4.47
N ALA A 96 -7.51 7.33 -3.46
CA ALA A 96 -8.91 7.04 -3.15
C ALA A 96 -9.85 7.40 -4.32
N GLY A 97 -9.65 8.56 -4.95
CA GLY A 97 -10.41 8.99 -6.11
C GLY A 97 -10.22 8.08 -7.33
N ARG A 98 -9.00 7.55 -7.53
CA ARG A 98 -8.74 6.54 -8.56
C ARG A 98 -9.48 5.24 -8.28
N VAL A 99 -9.45 4.74 -7.05
CA VAL A 99 -10.21 3.53 -6.67
C VAL A 99 -11.71 3.73 -6.91
N ALA A 100 -12.27 4.87 -6.49
CA ALA A 100 -13.67 5.21 -6.74
C ALA A 100 -14.01 5.22 -8.24
N PHE A 101 -13.17 5.87 -9.05
CA PHE A 101 -13.39 5.98 -10.48
C PHE A 101 -13.28 4.63 -11.20
N GLU A 102 -12.23 3.85 -10.94
CA GLU A 102 -11.95 2.60 -11.63
C GLU A 102 -12.92 1.47 -11.20
N SER A 103 -13.37 1.46 -9.94
CA SER A 103 -14.36 0.49 -9.44
C SER A 103 -15.79 0.74 -9.93
N ALA A 104 -16.04 1.87 -10.61
CA ALA A 104 -17.37 2.35 -10.96
C ALA A 104 -18.34 2.40 -9.76
N ASP A 105 -17.84 2.50 -8.53
CA ASP A 105 -18.61 2.58 -7.30
C ASP A 105 -18.97 4.04 -6.99
N PRO A 106 -20.24 4.46 -7.15
CA PRO A 106 -20.67 5.83 -6.87
C PRO A 106 -20.76 6.13 -5.36
N THR A 107 -20.55 5.15 -4.49
CA THR A 107 -20.72 5.28 -3.03
C THR A 107 -19.47 5.79 -2.30
N PHE A 108 -18.45 6.24 -3.04
CA PHE A 108 -17.16 6.75 -2.53
C PHE A 108 -17.15 8.25 -2.19
N ILE A 109 -18.30 8.93 -2.30
CA ILE A 109 -18.45 10.38 -2.07
C ILE A 109 -19.03 10.64 -0.67
#